data_AF-A2Z8K1-F1
#
_entry.id   AF-A2Z8K1-F1
#
_cell.length_a   1.000
_cell.length_b   1.000
_cell.length_c   1.000
_cell.angle_alpha   90.00
_cell.angle_beta   90.00
_cell.angle_gamma   90.00
#
_symmetry.space_group_name_H-M   'P 1'
#
loop_
_entity.id
_entity.type
_entity.pdbx_description
1 polymer ?
#
loop_
_entity_poly.entity_id
_entity_poly.type
_entity_poly.pdbx_seq_one_letter_code
_entity_poly.pdbx_strand_id
1 'polypeptide(L)' 'MAKEPMRVLVTGAAVTCSGGEWTIVQGLPIDEFSRKKMDATAQELSEEKTLAYSCLN' A
#
# COMPACT_ATOMS: atom_id res chain seq x y z
N MET A 1 23.19 16.60 0.00
CA MET A 1 22.13 15.87 -0.74
C MET A 1 21.73 14.67 0.10
N ALA A 2 20.84 14.86 1.07
CA ALA A 2 20.29 13.75 1.84
C ALA A 2 19.35 12.98 0.90
N LYS A 3 19.62 11.69 0.65
CA LYS A 3 18.66 10.81 0.01
C LYS A 3 17.51 10.65 0.98
N GLU A 4 16.35 11.24 0.67
CA GLU A 4 15.14 11.16 1.48
C GLU A 4 14.78 9.70 1.79
N PRO A 5 14.69 9.29 3.06
CA PRO A 5 14.20 7.97 3.40
C PRO A 5 12.74 8.07 3.87
N MET A 6 11.76 8.01 2.97
CA MET A 6 10.50 7.32 3.26
C MET A 6 9.69 7.06 2.00
N ARG A 7 9.85 5.86 1.45
CA ARG A 7 8.96 5.34 0.42
C ARG A 7 7.56 5.14 1.05
N VAL A 8 6.58 5.57 0.27
CA VAL A 8 5.14 5.23 0.21
C VAL A 8 4.66 4.05 1.07
N LEU A 9 3.42 4.15 1.57
CA LEU A 9 2.71 3.06 2.23
C LEU A 9 2.62 1.84 1.29
N VAL A 10 2.96 0.64 1.78
CA VAL A 10 2.89 -0.60 0.99
C VAL A 10 1.49 -1.19 1.14
N THR A 11 0.76 -1.35 0.05
CA THR A 11 -0.60 -1.93 0.04
C THR A 11 -0.76 -2.93 -1.11
N GLY A 12 -1.80 -3.77 -1.05
CA GLY A 12 -2.13 -4.70 -2.12
C GLY A 12 -2.88 -4.04 -3.29
N ALA A 13 -2.62 -4.50 -4.51
CA ALA A 13 -3.32 -4.08 -5.72
C ALA A 13 -3.58 -5.29 -6.64
N ALA A 14 -4.62 -5.21 -7.48
CA ALA A 14 -4.85 -6.21 -8.53
C ALA A 14 -3.76 -6.09 -9.60
N VAL A 15 -3.07 -7.19 -9.87
CA VAL A 15 -1.95 -7.23 -10.82
C VAL A 15 -2.09 -8.40 -11.80
N THR A 16 -1.53 -8.23 -12.99
CA THR A 16 -1.18 -9.34 -13.88
C THR A 16 0.32 -9.61 -13.75
N CYS A 17 0.70 -10.88 -13.82
CA CYS A 17 2.11 -11.29 -13.74
C CYS A 17 2.50 -12.04 -15.01
N SER A 18 3.62 -11.68 -15.62
CA SER A 18 4.15 -12.35 -16.82
C SER A 18 5.66 -12.16 -16.89
N GLY A 19 6.39 -13.24 -17.20
CA GLY A 19 7.84 -13.16 -17.42
C GLY A 19 8.66 -12.66 -16.23
N GLY A 20 8.18 -12.82 -14.99
CA GLY A 20 8.84 -12.31 -13.78
C GLY A 20 8.52 -10.86 -13.43
N GLU A 21 7.76 -10.17 -14.28
CA GLU A 21 7.29 -8.80 -14.06
C GLU A 21 5.81 -8.80 -13.66
N TRP A 22 5.38 -7.75 -12.97
CA TRP A 22 3.97 -7.52 -12.62
C TRP A 22 3.52 -6.13 -13.07
N THR A 23 2.23 -5.99 -13.37
CA THR A 23 1.63 -4.71 -13.77
C THR A 23 0.28 -4.54 -13.09
N ILE A 24 0.01 -3.34 -12.58
CA ILE A 24 -1.27 -3.01 -11.95
C ILE A 24 -2.37 -2.93 -13.01
N VAL A 25 -3.47 -3.61 -12.75
CA VAL A 25 -4.68 -3.49 -13.56
C VAL A 25 -5.36 -2.17 -13.24
N GLN A 26 -5.34 -1.25 -14.22
CA GLN A 26 -5.94 0.08 -14.10
C GLN A 26 -7.44 0.06 -14.44
N GLY A 27 -8.18 1.05 -13.95
CA GLY A 27 -9.58 1.27 -14.34
C GLY A 27 -10.59 0.25 -13.81
N LEU A 28 -10.23 -0.55 -12.80
CA LEU A 28 -11.18 -1.44 -12.15
C LEU A 28 -12.22 -0.63 -11.37
N PRO A 29 -13.53 -0.88 -11.57
CA PRO A 29 -14.56 -0.28 -10.74
C PRO A 29 -14.40 -0.80 -9.30
N ILE A 30 -14.52 0.11 -8.34
CA ILE A 30 -14.45 -0.20 -6.91
C ILE A 30 -15.77 0.25 -6.31
N ASP A 31 -16.56 -0.72 -5.85
CA ASP A 31 -17.80 -0.44 -5.14
C ASP A 31 -17.55 0.14 -3.73
N GLU A 32 -18.60 0.66 -3.10
CA GLU A 32 -18.51 1.32 -1.80
C GLU A 32 -18.05 0.38 -0.67
N PHE A 33 -18.46 -0.89 -0.69
CA PHE A 33 -18.06 -1.86 0.32
C PHE A 33 -16.56 -2.15 0.20
N SER A 34 -16.09 -2.40 -1.02
CA SER A 34 -14.68 -2.62 -1.33
C SER A 34 -13.83 -1.41 -0.97
N ARG A 35 -14.28 -0.19 -1.30
CA ARG A 35 -13.58 1.06 -0.93
C ARG A 35 -13.41 1.19 0.58
N LYS A 36 -14.48 1.00 1.35
CA LYS A 36 -14.43 1.08 2.83
C LYS A 36 -13.41 0.10 3.42
N LYS A 37 -13.31 -1.11 2.86
CA LYS A 37 -12.32 -2.10 3.29
C LYS A 37 -10.89 -1.68 2.94
N MET A 38 -10.66 -1.18 1.72
CA MET A 38 -9.36 -0.66 1.30
C MET A 38 -8.88 0.50 2.20
N ASP A 39 -9.79 1.42 2.55
CA ASP A 39 -9.46 2.57 3.40
C ASP A 39 -9.14 2.13 4.83
N ALA A 40 -9.88 1.15 5.38
CA ALA A 40 -9.59 0.57 6.70
C ALA A 40 -8.20 -0.07 6.74
N THR A 41 -7.85 -0.88 5.73
CA THR A 41 -6.51 -1.50 5.65
C THR A 41 -5.40 -0.46 5.48
N ALA A 42 -5.65 0.61 4.72
CA ALA A 42 -4.68 1.69 4.58
C ALA A 42 -4.42 2.41 5.92
N GLN A 43 -5.47 2.61 6.73
CA GLN A 43 -5.36 3.17 8.07
C GLN A 43 -4.55 2.25 8.99
N GLU A 44 -4.90 0.96 9.06
CA GLU A 44 -4.19 -0.04 9.87
C GLU A 44 -2.69 -0.08 9.54
N LEU A 45 -2.32 -0.16 8.25
CA LEU A 45 -0.91 -0.20 7.82
C LEU A 45 -0.15 1.09 8.14
N SER A 46 -0.83 2.24 8.15
CA SER A 46 -0.23 3.52 8.55
C SER A 46 0.08 3.56 10.05
N GLU A 47 -0.82 3.02 10.86
CA GLU A 47 -0.63 2.85 12.30
C GLU A 47 0.49 1.86 12.60
N GLU A 48 0.51 0.70 11.94
CA GLU A 48 1.58 -0.29 12.05
C GLU A 48 2.94 0.29 11.65
N LYS A 49 3.00 1.04 10.55
CA LYS A 49 4.21 1.73 10.12
C LYS A 49 4.71 2.68 11.22
N THR A 50 3.82 3.51 11.77
CA THR A 50 4.15 4.45 12.84
C THR A 50 4.64 3.72 14.09
N LEU A 51 3.95 2.64 14.48
CA LEU A 51 4.35 1.79 15.60
C LEU A 51 5.72 1.17 15.38
N ALA A 52 5.98 0.62 14.20
CA ALA A 52 7.28 0.03 13.85
C ALA A 52 8.41 1.07 13.93
N TYR A 53 8.19 2.31 13.48
CA TYR A 53 9.17 3.38 13.61
C TYR A 53 9.46 3.77 15.07
N SER A 54 8.46 3.69 15.95
CA SER A 54 8.67 3.99 17.38
C SER A 54 9.64 3.01 18.08
N CYS A 55 9.85 1.84 17.49
CA CYS A 55 10.78 0.82 17.97
C CYS A 55 12.24 1.03 17.53
N LEU A 56 12.54 2.02 16.66
CA LEU A 56 13.86 2.22 16.05
C LEU A 56 14.76 3.24 16.79
N ASN A 57 14.63 3.36 18.11
CA ASN A 57 15.48 4.24 18.93
C ASN A 57 16.89 3.68 19.16
#